data_AF-A0A935E6E8-F1
#
_entry.id   AF-A0A935E6E8-F1
#
_cell.length_a   1.000
_cell.length_b   1.000
_cell.length_c   1.000
_cell.angle_alpha   90.00
_cell.angle_beta   90.00
_cell.angle_gamma   90.00
#
_symmetry.space_group_name_H-M   'P 1'
#
loop_
_entity.id
_entity.type
_entity.pdbx_description
1 polymer ?
#
loop_
_entity_poly.entity_id
_entity_poly.type
_entity_poly.pdbx_seq_one_letter_code
_entity_poly.pdbx_strand_id
1 'polypeptide(L)'
;MRWSDLRARADIVGGRVLVWWRVDLDEGDSVDQIPPVVVRRKQRDFEYPERSSTGSADPMLAFASTDEFIAELVSAGGRHETVPLGPAELGTDTCTGEMHTVGSADGQAELLRWREVHTHDDAGRVVAAEVTVIDSGRGANGLESGVPWYYELGPAAADDPSPWRRRAIATPTAPRRTGAWLYDALPNIYRADDDTTTATGLPPWMPEVRGSHGQLRRFLDVVGCTLDHLRSRGVHLDRLHTLDDVDARFLPELASWVGWDLAIDRPIPQQRHEVRHAARLYSMTGTLPGCAIWTERLVGWRPAVHEFWPNVFFTNHVGDATVPLDNGSFTVDTGDPAALALGTRTDTAAYTHDASPDGRYALDKVGLFVTPEPSQTAVEVDALRRRLLDNQHVFLPANVRAVVVIEADDDEVHEEVVVAVTSSTDQI
;
A
#
# COMPACT_ATOMS: atom_id res chain seq x y z
N MET A 1 -19.84 -3.11 -16.09
CA MET A 1 -18.44 -2.67 -16.28
C MET A 1 -17.53 -3.14 -15.16
N ARG A 2 -16.32 -3.58 -15.51
CA ARG A 2 -15.28 -3.99 -14.56
C ARG A 2 -13.99 -3.22 -14.81
N TRP A 3 -13.39 -2.71 -13.74
CA TRP A 3 -12.11 -1.99 -13.78
C TRP A 3 -10.94 -2.92 -13.49
N SER A 4 -9.87 -2.80 -14.27
CA SER A 4 -8.59 -3.41 -13.95
C SER A 4 -7.87 -2.62 -12.86
N ASP A 5 -6.85 -3.24 -12.25
CA ASP A 5 -5.97 -2.52 -11.34
C ASP A 5 -5.21 -1.43 -12.10
N LEU A 6 -5.04 -0.26 -11.47
CA LEU A 6 -4.17 0.82 -11.94
C LEU A 6 -2.73 0.32 -11.92
N ARG A 7 -2.02 0.54 -13.02
CA ARG A 7 -0.60 0.17 -13.12
C ARG A 7 0.22 1.39 -13.50
N ALA A 8 1.44 1.42 -12.96
CA ALA A 8 2.42 2.45 -13.28
C ALA A 8 3.80 1.83 -13.46
N ARG A 9 4.57 2.34 -14.44
CA ARG A 9 5.96 1.95 -14.66
C ARG A 9 6.77 3.12 -15.19
N ALA A 10 8.06 3.15 -14.88
CA ALA A 10 8.97 4.09 -15.49
C ALA A 10 9.04 3.89 -17.01
N ASP A 11 9.00 4.99 -17.75
CA ASP A 11 9.20 4.98 -19.19
C ASP A 11 10.69 4.82 -19.53
N ILE A 12 10.99 4.19 -20.66
CA ILE A 12 12.36 3.94 -21.12
C ILE A 12 13.10 5.23 -21.51
N VAL A 13 12.37 6.26 -21.96
CA VAL A 13 12.97 7.55 -22.34
C VAL A 13 13.51 8.31 -21.12
N GLY A 14 13.01 8.00 -19.92
CA GLY A 14 13.39 8.67 -18.68
C GLY A 14 12.64 9.99 -18.46
N GLY A 15 12.58 10.43 -17.21
CA GLY A 15 11.83 11.60 -16.76
C GLY A 15 10.32 11.48 -16.91
N ARG A 16 9.82 10.29 -17.26
CA ARG A 16 8.40 10.02 -17.53
C ARG A 16 7.94 8.72 -16.87
N VAL A 17 6.66 8.65 -16.54
CA VAL A 17 5.99 7.45 -16.04
C VAL A 17 4.82 7.12 -16.97
N LEU A 18 4.70 5.84 -17.31
CA LEU A 18 3.55 5.27 -17.98
C LEU A 18 2.56 4.82 -16.91
N VAL A 19 1.36 5.39 -16.91
CA VAL A 19 0.25 5.05 -16.02
C VAL A 19 -0.89 4.54 -16.89
N TRP A 20 -1.47 3.38 -16.59
CA TRP A 20 -2.54 2.82 -17.40
C TRP A 20 -3.54 2.00 -16.60
N TRP A 21 -4.75 1.93 -17.13
CA TRP A 21 -5.86 1.13 -16.62
C TRP A 21 -6.74 0.68 -17.79
N ARG A 22 -7.50 -0.38 -17.57
CA ARG A 22 -8.44 -0.95 -18.54
C ARG A 22 -9.82 -1.08 -17.90
N VAL A 23 -10.84 -0.81 -18.69
CA VAL A 23 -12.24 -1.02 -18.35
C VAL A 23 -12.78 -2.06 -19.31
N ASP A 24 -13.19 -3.20 -18.76
CA ASP A 24 -13.92 -4.23 -19.51
C ASP A 24 -15.43 -3.92 -19.42
N LEU A 25 -16.08 -3.91 -20.58
CA LEU A 25 -17.49 -3.56 -20.73
C LEU A 25 -18.34 -4.85 -20.72
N ASP A 26 -19.43 -4.85 -19.95
CA ASP A 26 -20.37 -5.97 -19.94
C ASP A 26 -21.37 -5.84 -21.11
N GLU A 27 -22.15 -6.89 -21.36
CA GLU A 27 -23.12 -6.88 -22.46
C GLU A 27 -24.18 -5.78 -22.26
N GLY A 28 -24.20 -4.78 -23.16
CA GLY A 28 -25.10 -3.62 -23.10
C GLY A 28 -24.45 -2.34 -22.58
N ASP A 29 -23.23 -2.40 -22.06
CA ASP A 29 -22.43 -1.23 -21.70
C ASP A 29 -21.88 -0.53 -22.97
N SER A 30 -21.75 0.80 -22.91
CA SER A 30 -21.11 1.62 -23.96
C SER A 30 -19.91 2.39 -23.39
N VAL A 31 -18.97 2.76 -24.26
CA VAL A 31 -17.80 3.60 -23.90
C VAL A 31 -18.24 4.95 -23.31
N ASP A 32 -19.33 5.53 -23.82
CA ASP A 32 -19.86 6.83 -23.34
C ASP A 32 -20.37 6.80 -21.89
N GLN A 33 -20.58 5.60 -21.33
CA GLN A 33 -21.02 5.42 -19.95
C GLN A 33 -19.83 5.34 -18.98
N ILE A 34 -18.59 5.31 -19.46
CA ILE A 34 -17.40 5.32 -18.60
C ILE A 34 -17.34 6.70 -17.90
N PRO A 35 -17.35 6.74 -16.55
CA PRO A 35 -17.31 7.99 -15.82
C PRO A 35 -15.99 8.74 -16.06
N PRO A 36 -15.99 10.08 -16.04
CA PRO A 36 -14.76 10.86 -16.10
C PRO A 36 -13.79 10.45 -15.01
N VAL A 37 -12.54 10.19 -15.40
CA VAL A 37 -11.49 9.74 -14.50
C VAL A 37 -10.48 10.83 -14.23
N VAL A 38 -9.89 10.77 -13.05
CA VAL A 38 -8.87 11.70 -12.59
C VAL A 38 -7.71 10.89 -12.04
N VAL A 39 -6.49 11.18 -12.48
CA VAL A 39 -5.26 10.61 -11.93
C VAL A 39 -4.57 11.68 -11.11
N ARG A 40 -4.33 11.39 -9.82
CA ARG A 40 -3.56 12.25 -8.92
C ARG A 40 -2.20 11.63 -8.67
N ARG A 41 -1.17 12.45 -8.52
CA ARG A 41 0.20 12.03 -8.21
C ARG A 41 0.76 12.75 -6.99
N LYS A 42 1.63 12.08 -6.23
CA LYS A 42 2.46 12.70 -5.19
C LYS A 42 3.74 11.90 -4.94
N GLN A 43 4.69 12.50 -4.23
CA GLN A 43 5.99 11.88 -3.93
C GLN A 43 5.98 11.00 -2.67
N ARG A 44 4.91 11.04 -1.85
CA ARG A 44 4.88 10.34 -0.56
C ARG A 44 3.54 9.69 -0.25
N ASP A 45 3.58 8.36 -0.18
CA ASP A 45 2.54 7.44 0.31
C ASP A 45 1.16 7.65 -0.35
N PHE A 46 0.11 6.95 0.09
CA PHE A 46 -1.22 7.02 -0.55
C PHE A 46 -2.27 7.85 0.21
N GLU A 47 -1.89 8.52 1.30
CA GLU A 47 -2.78 9.45 2.02
C GLU A 47 -2.97 10.76 1.23
N TYR A 48 -3.83 10.74 0.22
CA TYR A 48 -4.17 11.95 -0.53
C TYR A 48 -5.16 12.79 0.28
N PRO A 49 -4.97 14.12 0.37
CA PRO A 49 -5.97 14.97 0.97
C PRO A 49 -7.25 14.93 0.15
N GLU A 50 -8.40 15.02 0.82
CA GLU A 50 -9.68 15.22 0.15
C GLU A 50 -9.60 16.41 -0.80
N ARG A 51 -10.26 16.28 -1.96
CA ARG A 51 -10.27 17.35 -2.94
C ARG A 51 -11.03 18.53 -2.33
N SER A 52 -10.40 19.70 -2.29
CA SER A 52 -11.08 20.88 -1.76
C SER A 52 -12.32 21.17 -2.60
N SER A 53 -13.45 21.36 -1.94
CA SER A 53 -14.71 21.78 -2.57
C SER A 53 -14.65 23.23 -3.10
N THR A 54 -13.53 23.92 -2.87
CA THR A 54 -13.36 25.37 -2.98
C THR A 54 -12.81 25.85 -4.33
N GLY A 55 -12.95 25.07 -5.41
CA GLY A 55 -12.65 25.49 -6.79
C GLY A 55 -11.18 25.81 -7.10
N SER A 56 -10.26 25.56 -6.16
CA SER A 56 -8.81 25.67 -6.38
C SER A 56 -8.33 24.51 -7.26
N ALA A 57 -7.45 24.79 -8.23
CA ALA A 57 -6.80 23.74 -9.02
C ALA A 57 -6.10 22.75 -8.08
N ASP A 58 -6.36 21.45 -8.25
CA ASP A 58 -5.74 20.40 -7.43
C ASP A 58 -4.26 20.28 -7.81
N PRO A 59 -3.31 20.64 -6.91
CA PRO A 59 -1.89 20.62 -7.23
C PRO A 59 -1.35 19.19 -7.46
N MET A 60 -2.10 18.18 -7.03
CA MET A 60 -1.76 16.77 -7.21
C MET A 60 -2.33 16.22 -8.52
N LEU A 61 -3.08 16.99 -9.30
CA LEU A 61 -3.67 16.54 -10.56
C LEU A 61 -2.56 16.22 -11.58
N ALA A 62 -2.50 14.96 -12.03
CA ALA A 62 -1.61 14.52 -13.10
C ALA A 62 -2.35 14.48 -14.44
N PHE A 63 -3.57 13.92 -14.46
CA PHE A 63 -4.40 13.78 -15.64
C PHE A 63 -5.89 13.81 -15.26
N ALA A 64 -6.74 14.29 -16.17
CA ALA A 64 -8.18 14.08 -16.12
C ALA A 64 -8.70 13.82 -17.54
N SER A 65 -9.70 12.95 -17.68
CA SER A 65 -10.31 12.64 -18.98
C SER A 65 -11.37 13.66 -19.40
N THR A 66 -11.38 14.86 -18.82
CA THR A 66 -12.38 15.90 -19.12
C THR A 66 -11.83 16.90 -20.14
N ASP A 67 -12.70 17.36 -21.05
CA ASP A 67 -12.35 18.39 -22.03
C ASP A 67 -11.87 19.69 -21.38
N GLU A 68 -12.42 20.04 -20.21
CA GLU A 68 -12.02 21.20 -19.42
C GLU A 68 -10.53 21.16 -19.05
N PHE A 69 -10.03 19.98 -18.68
CA PHE A 69 -8.63 19.80 -18.31
C PHE A 69 -7.70 19.96 -19.52
N ILE A 70 -8.11 19.46 -20.69
CA ILE A 70 -7.36 19.64 -21.94
C ILE A 70 -7.39 21.13 -22.35
N ALA A 71 -8.55 21.78 -22.26
CA ALA A 71 -8.71 23.20 -22.56
C ALA A 71 -7.85 24.09 -21.65
N GLU A 72 -7.71 23.74 -20.36
CA GLU A 72 -6.82 24.43 -19.43
C GLU A 72 -5.36 24.40 -19.94
N LEU A 73 -4.85 23.21 -20.29
CA LEU A 73 -3.48 23.05 -20.79
C LEU A 73 -3.24 23.81 -22.11
N VAL A 74 -4.22 23.79 -23.01
CA VAL A 74 -4.15 24.54 -24.28
C VAL A 74 -4.20 26.05 -24.03
N SER A 75 -5.06 26.51 -23.11
CA SER A 75 -5.17 27.94 -22.75
C SER A 75 -3.91 28.49 -22.08
N ALA A 76 -3.14 27.64 -21.39
CA ALA A 76 -1.82 27.94 -20.83
C ALA A 76 -0.72 28.03 -21.91
N GLY A 77 -1.08 27.97 -23.19
CA GLY A 77 -0.18 28.06 -24.34
C GLY A 77 0.19 26.72 -24.97
N GLY A 78 -0.37 25.60 -24.48
CA GLY A 78 -0.10 24.28 -25.05
C GLY A 78 -0.69 24.10 -26.45
N ARG A 79 -0.08 23.22 -27.26
CA ARG A 79 -0.63 22.78 -28.55
C ARG A 79 -1.14 21.35 -28.42
N HIS A 80 -2.43 21.15 -28.66
CA HIS A 80 -3.05 19.83 -28.65
C HIS A 80 -3.13 19.27 -30.07
N GLU A 81 -2.61 18.07 -30.28
CA GLU A 81 -2.75 17.31 -31.52
C GLU A 81 -3.27 15.90 -31.20
N THR A 82 -4.26 15.46 -31.99
CA THR A 82 -4.79 14.10 -31.97
C THR A 82 -4.27 13.34 -33.19
N VAL A 83 -3.69 12.17 -32.96
CA VAL A 83 -3.18 11.27 -34.00
C VAL A 83 -4.01 9.98 -33.96
N PRO A 84 -4.73 9.64 -35.04
CA PRO A 84 -5.47 8.39 -35.10
C PRO A 84 -4.49 7.22 -35.17
N LEU A 85 -4.73 6.21 -34.34
CA LEU A 85 -3.99 4.97 -34.38
C LEU A 85 -4.75 4.00 -35.27
N GLY A 86 -4.11 3.59 -36.38
CA GLY A 86 -4.71 2.66 -37.32
C GLY A 86 -5.10 1.33 -36.66
N PRO A 87 -6.05 0.59 -37.27
CA PRO A 87 -6.50 -0.69 -36.74
C PRO A 87 -5.31 -1.63 -36.60
N ALA A 88 -5.18 -2.25 -35.44
CA ALA A 88 -4.20 -3.30 -35.18
C ALA A 88 -4.93 -4.60 -34.84
N GLU A 89 -4.52 -5.70 -35.47
CA GLU A 89 -5.02 -7.03 -35.14
C GLU A 89 -4.29 -7.56 -33.90
N LEU A 90 -5.06 -7.99 -32.91
CA LEU A 90 -4.54 -8.57 -31.68
C LEU A 90 -5.16 -9.97 -31.45
N GLY A 91 -4.67 -10.95 -32.21
CA GLY A 91 -5.30 -12.28 -32.24
C GLY A 91 -6.56 -12.26 -33.12
N THR A 92 -7.72 -12.60 -32.54
CA THR A 92 -9.04 -12.50 -33.22
C THR A 92 -9.64 -11.10 -33.10
N ASP A 93 -9.23 -10.32 -32.11
CA ASP A 93 -9.83 -9.03 -31.81
C ASP A 93 -9.18 -7.92 -32.64
N THR A 94 -9.96 -6.89 -32.96
CA THR A 94 -9.46 -5.69 -33.64
C THR A 94 -9.37 -4.52 -32.66
N CYS A 95 -8.27 -3.78 -32.69
CA CYS A 95 -8.07 -2.62 -31.83
C CYS A 95 -8.07 -1.34 -32.64
N THR A 96 -8.84 -0.34 -32.24
CA THR A 96 -8.77 1.03 -32.74
C THR A 96 -8.32 1.96 -31.62
N GLY A 97 -7.84 3.16 -31.93
CA GLY A 97 -7.49 4.10 -30.88
C GLY A 97 -7.05 5.46 -31.36
N GLU A 98 -6.86 6.35 -30.40
CA GLU A 98 -6.39 7.71 -30.62
C GLU A 98 -5.23 7.99 -29.65
N MET A 99 -4.25 8.75 -30.13
CA MET A 99 -3.19 9.29 -29.30
C MET A 99 -3.34 10.81 -29.26
N HIS A 100 -3.47 11.33 -28.07
CA HIS A 100 -3.55 12.76 -27.82
C HIS A 100 -2.22 13.22 -27.24
N THR A 101 -1.71 14.33 -27.76
CA THR A 101 -0.45 14.92 -27.29
C THR A 101 -0.64 16.41 -27.05
N VAL A 102 -0.08 16.89 -25.95
CA VAL A 102 -0.03 18.30 -25.61
C VAL A 102 1.44 18.72 -25.50
N GLY A 103 1.89 19.54 -26.43
CA GLY A 103 3.21 20.17 -26.42
C GLY A 103 3.19 21.53 -25.73
N SER A 104 4.35 21.99 -25.26
CA SER A 104 4.55 23.36 -24.76
C SER A 104 4.41 24.40 -25.88
N ALA A 105 4.16 25.65 -25.50
CA ALA A 105 3.95 26.76 -26.44
C ALA A 105 5.11 27.00 -27.42
N ASP A 106 6.34 26.80 -26.93
CA ASP A 106 7.58 26.89 -27.69
C ASP A 106 7.86 25.64 -28.56
N GLY A 107 7.01 24.62 -28.46
CA GLY A 107 7.14 23.34 -29.16
C GLY A 107 8.37 22.53 -28.73
N GLN A 108 9.01 22.88 -27.61
CA GLN A 108 10.25 22.25 -27.17
C GLN A 108 10.02 21.07 -26.23
N ALA A 109 8.89 20.98 -25.54
CA ALA A 109 8.62 19.95 -24.54
C ALA A 109 7.25 19.30 -24.71
N GLU A 110 7.17 18.00 -24.42
CA GLU A 110 5.91 17.27 -24.27
C GLU A 110 5.40 17.42 -22.83
N LEU A 111 4.21 18.02 -22.68
CA LEU A 111 3.60 18.28 -21.37
C LEU A 111 2.72 17.12 -20.90
N LEU A 112 2.02 16.48 -21.84
CA LEU A 112 1.14 15.36 -21.57
C LEU A 112 0.95 14.57 -22.86
N ARG A 113 0.90 13.24 -22.75
CA ARG A 113 0.43 12.37 -23.81
C ARG A 113 -0.44 11.30 -23.20
N TRP A 114 -1.55 10.99 -23.85
CA TRP A 114 -2.33 9.81 -23.50
C TRP A 114 -2.82 9.13 -24.75
N ARG A 115 -3.14 7.85 -24.59
CA ARG A 115 -3.64 6.98 -25.63
C ARG A 115 -4.88 6.30 -25.13
N GLU A 116 -5.89 6.27 -25.97
CA GLU A 116 -7.13 5.53 -25.75
C GLU A 116 -7.19 4.43 -26.79
N VAL A 117 -7.39 3.19 -26.34
CA VAL A 117 -7.47 2.00 -27.21
C VAL A 117 -8.75 1.27 -26.92
N HIS A 118 -9.55 1.06 -27.95
CA HIS A 118 -10.78 0.29 -27.89
C HIS A 118 -10.55 -1.07 -28.53
N THR A 119 -10.83 -2.13 -27.78
CA THR A 119 -10.81 -3.51 -28.27
C THR A 119 -12.21 -3.88 -28.76
N HIS A 120 -12.32 -4.41 -29.97
CA HIS A 120 -13.57 -4.81 -30.58
C HIS A 120 -13.65 -6.33 -30.72
N ASP A 121 -14.83 -6.89 -30.48
CA ASP A 121 -15.15 -8.29 -30.76
C ASP A 121 -15.30 -8.57 -32.28
N ASP A 122 -15.52 -9.84 -32.63
CA ASP A 122 -15.77 -10.28 -34.01
C ASP A 122 -17.00 -9.60 -34.66
N ALA A 123 -17.92 -9.07 -33.85
CA ALA A 123 -19.10 -8.34 -34.30
C ALA A 123 -18.86 -6.81 -34.43
N GLY A 124 -17.63 -6.34 -34.13
CA GLY A 124 -17.23 -4.94 -34.17
C GLY A 124 -17.65 -4.11 -32.94
N ARG A 125 -18.20 -4.73 -31.90
CA ARG A 125 -18.62 -4.06 -30.66
C ARG A 125 -17.43 -3.86 -29.74
N VAL A 126 -17.35 -2.70 -29.08
CA VAL A 126 -16.28 -2.43 -28.11
C VAL A 126 -16.52 -3.27 -26.86
N VAL A 127 -15.56 -4.13 -26.54
CA VAL A 127 -15.59 -4.98 -25.33
C VAL A 127 -14.69 -4.44 -24.22
N ALA A 128 -13.74 -3.57 -24.55
CA ALA A 128 -12.90 -2.93 -23.56
C ALA A 128 -12.29 -1.63 -24.05
N ALA A 129 -12.02 -0.74 -23.10
CA ALA A 129 -11.27 0.49 -23.30
C ALA A 129 -10.02 0.48 -22.40
N GLU A 130 -8.86 0.75 -22.98
CA GLU A 130 -7.60 0.93 -22.24
C GLU A 130 -7.11 2.36 -22.42
N VAL A 131 -6.77 3.01 -21.31
CA VAL A 131 -6.19 4.35 -21.31
C VAL A 131 -4.77 4.26 -20.78
N THR A 132 -3.81 4.76 -21.56
CA THR A 132 -2.40 4.88 -21.17
C THR A 132 -1.99 6.34 -21.17
N VAL A 133 -1.64 6.86 -19.99
CA VAL A 133 -1.14 8.21 -19.78
C VAL A 133 0.38 8.18 -19.62
N ILE A 134 1.06 9.09 -20.29
CA ILE A 134 2.48 9.34 -20.17
C ILE A 134 2.65 10.64 -19.40
N ASP A 135 2.96 10.49 -18.11
CA ASP A 135 3.17 11.59 -17.18
C ASP A 135 4.63 12.07 -17.24
N SER A 136 4.84 13.31 -17.71
CA SER A 136 6.15 13.98 -17.74
C SER A 136 6.32 15.03 -16.63
N GLY A 137 5.44 15.08 -15.63
CA GLY A 137 5.59 16.05 -14.53
C GLY A 137 5.09 17.46 -14.83
N ARG A 138 4.62 17.75 -16.06
CA ARG A 138 4.20 19.08 -16.55
C ARG A 138 5.28 20.18 -16.49
N GLY A 139 6.53 19.82 -16.20
CA GLY A 139 7.67 20.74 -16.13
C GLY A 139 8.75 20.40 -17.15
N ALA A 140 9.57 21.39 -17.52
CA ALA A 140 10.62 21.23 -18.55
C ALA A 140 11.67 20.14 -18.22
N ASN A 141 11.82 19.79 -16.93
CA ASN A 141 12.83 18.84 -16.45
C ASN A 141 12.30 17.41 -16.28
N GLY A 142 11.03 17.14 -16.57
CA GLY A 142 10.43 15.83 -16.32
C GLY A 142 10.16 15.57 -14.84
N LEU A 143 9.75 14.33 -14.54
CA LEU A 143 9.69 13.81 -13.17
C LEU A 143 11.11 13.54 -12.64
N GLU A 144 11.33 13.82 -11.35
CA GLU A 144 12.63 13.59 -10.70
C GLU A 144 12.99 12.11 -10.69
N SER A 145 14.16 11.78 -11.25
CA SER A 145 14.65 10.40 -11.33
C SER A 145 14.97 9.83 -9.95
N GLY A 146 14.62 8.55 -9.75
CA GLY A 146 14.95 7.83 -8.53
C GLY A 146 14.08 8.17 -7.32
N VAL A 147 13.10 9.05 -7.48
CA VAL A 147 12.10 9.35 -6.47
C VAL A 147 10.81 8.58 -6.81
N PRO A 148 10.25 7.78 -5.88
CA PRO A 148 9.01 7.08 -6.14
C PRO A 148 7.83 8.07 -6.22
N TRP A 149 7.02 7.91 -7.26
CA TRP A 149 5.78 8.64 -7.43
C TRP A 149 4.60 7.70 -7.23
N TYR A 150 3.70 8.12 -6.36
CA TYR A 150 2.45 7.46 -6.05
C TYR A 150 1.36 8.02 -6.94
N TYR A 151 0.52 7.15 -7.47
CA TYR A 151 -0.59 7.47 -8.36
C TYR A 151 -1.88 6.91 -7.79
N GLU A 152 -2.94 7.71 -7.84
CA GLU A 152 -4.29 7.30 -7.44
C GLU A 152 -5.29 7.65 -8.55
N LEU A 153 -6.12 6.67 -8.93
CA LEU A 153 -7.20 6.81 -9.90
C LEU A 153 -8.52 7.08 -9.17
N GLY A 154 -9.12 8.23 -9.46
CA GLY A 154 -10.43 8.64 -8.99
C GLY A 154 -11.47 8.76 -10.13
N PRO A 155 -12.75 8.92 -9.79
CA PRO A 155 -13.30 8.84 -8.42
C PRO A 155 -13.23 7.40 -7.89
N ALA A 156 -13.12 7.21 -6.56
CA ALA A 156 -13.30 5.88 -5.97
C ALA A 156 -14.76 5.44 -6.19
N ALA A 157 -15.01 4.23 -6.71
CA ALA A 157 -16.38 3.73 -6.78
C ALA A 157 -16.86 3.48 -5.35
N ALA A 158 -18.10 3.85 -5.05
CA ALA A 158 -18.69 3.69 -3.72
C ALA A 158 -18.63 2.24 -3.22
N ASP A 159 -18.63 1.27 -4.15
CA ASP A 159 -18.62 -0.16 -3.88
C ASP A 159 -17.24 -0.83 -4.06
N ASP A 160 -16.14 -0.08 -4.19
CA ASP A 160 -14.81 -0.67 -4.34
C ASP A 160 -14.25 -1.09 -2.96
N PRO A 161 -14.18 -2.40 -2.64
CA PRO A 161 -13.79 -2.86 -1.32
C PRO A 161 -12.30 -2.63 -1.03
N SER A 162 -11.49 -2.23 -2.02
CA SER A 162 -10.06 -2.07 -1.84
C SER A 162 -9.48 -0.85 -2.56
N PRO A 163 -9.06 0.20 -1.84
CA PRO A 163 -8.42 1.37 -2.45
C PRO A 163 -7.11 1.01 -3.17
N TRP A 164 -6.51 -0.14 -2.85
CA TRP A 164 -5.26 -0.61 -3.43
C TRP A 164 -5.33 -0.91 -4.93
N ARG A 165 -6.50 -1.29 -5.46
CA ARG A 165 -6.67 -1.55 -6.91
C ARG A 165 -6.52 -0.29 -7.76
N ARG A 166 -6.75 0.89 -7.17
CA ARG A 166 -6.68 2.19 -7.86
C ARG A 166 -5.40 2.93 -7.58
N ARG A 167 -4.41 2.24 -7.03
CA ARG A 167 -3.17 2.81 -6.53
C ARG A 167 -1.99 2.15 -7.20
N ALA A 168 -1.05 2.95 -7.68
CA ALA A 168 0.15 2.46 -8.35
C ALA A 168 1.36 3.28 -7.94
N ILE A 169 2.55 2.66 -8.06
CA ILE A 169 3.83 3.31 -7.74
C ILE A 169 4.79 3.11 -8.90
N ALA A 170 5.48 4.18 -9.28
CA ALA A 170 6.55 4.12 -10.26
C ALA A 170 7.71 5.04 -9.90
N THR A 171 8.92 4.59 -10.17
CA THR A 171 10.15 5.36 -9.94
C THR A 171 10.80 5.68 -11.28
N PRO A 172 10.66 6.90 -11.83
CA PRO A 172 11.17 7.27 -13.15
C PRO A 172 12.71 7.23 -13.17
N THR A 173 13.25 6.97 -14.37
CA THR A 173 14.69 6.93 -14.63
C THR A 173 15.20 8.24 -15.23
N ALA A 174 16.50 8.52 -15.15
CA ALA A 174 17.05 9.74 -15.74
C ALA A 174 17.37 9.56 -17.23
N PRO A 175 17.06 10.53 -18.09
CA PRO A 175 17.61 10.57 -19.45
C PRO A 175 19.10 10.95 -19.37
N ARG A 176 20.00 9.98 -19.48
CA ARG A 176 21.46 10.23 -19.39
C ARG A 176 22.10 10.50 -20.75
N ARG A 177 21.29 10.52 -21.82
CA ARG A 177 21.70 10.84 -23.19
C ARG A 177 22.77 9.86 -23.68
N THR A 178 22.72 8.58 -23.30
CA THR A 178 23.68 7.59 -23.84
C THR A 178 23.56 7.46 -25.36
N GLY A 179 22.36 7.65 -25.93
CA GLY A 179 22.19 7.76 -27.37
C GLY A 179 22.96 8.95 -27.98
N ALA A 180 23.06 10.08 -27.25
CA ALA A 180 23.92 11.24 -27.60
C ALA A 180 25.34 10.80 -27.84
N TRP A 181 25.88 10.21 -26.80
CA TRP A 181 27.23 9.73 -26.78
C TRP A 181 27.52 8.64 -27.83
N LEU A 182 26.61 7.68 -28.03
CA LEU A 182 26.78 6.60 -29.02
C LEU A 182 26.86 7.15 -30.44
N TYR A 183 25.96 8.07 -30.80
CA TYR A 183 25.98 8.72 -32.11
C TYR A 183 27.23 9.57 -32.31
N ASP A 184 27.65 10.32 -31.29
CA ASP A 184 28.84 11.17 -31.36
C ASP A 184 30.14 10.35 -31.48
N ALA A 185 30.12 9.10 -30.99
CA ALA A 185 31.21 8.15 -31.16
C ALA A 185 31.27 7.52 -32.56
N LEU A 186 30.22 7.66 -33.39
CA LEU A 186 30.25 7.15 -34.75
C LEU A 186 31.19 7.97 -35.64
N PRO A 187 31.88 7.30 -36.60
CA PRO A 187 32.60 8.00 -37.66
C PRO A 187 31.73 9.01 -38.42
N ASN A 188 32.33 10.12 -38.83
CA ASN A 188 31.63 11.20 -39.55
C ASN A 188 30.89 10.74 -40.81
N ILE A 189 31.37 9.68 -41.47
CA ILE A 189 30.76 9.15 -42.70
C ILE A 189 29.29 8.76 -42.43
N TYR A 190 29.03 8.04 -41.34
CA TYR A 190 27.67 7.62 -40.99
C TYR A 190 26.78 8.78 -40.52
N ARG A 191 27.38 9.84 -39.96
CA ARG A 191 26.64 11.04 -39.53
C ARG A 191 26.30 11.95 -40.71
N ALA A 192 27.13 11.96 -41.76
CA ALA A 192 26.89 12.75 -42.97
C ALA A 192 25.74 12.16 -43.80
N ASP A 193 25.60 10.84 -43.79
CA ASP A 193 24.54 10.11 -44.49
C ASP A 193 23.27 9.93 -43.62
N ASP A 194 23.19 10.54 -42.44
CA ASP A 194 22.03 10.42 -41.55
C ASP A 194 20.83 11.23 -42.10
N ASP A 195 19.82 10.53 -42.60
CA ASP A 195 18.64 11.12 -43.21
C ASP A 195 17.73 11.77 -42.15
N THR A 196 17.51 13.08 -42.28
CA THR A 196 16.63 13.85 -41.39
C THR A 196 15.16 13.79 -41.76
N THR A 197 14.78 12.97 -42.76
CA THR A 197 13.37 12.77 -43.12
C THR A 197 12.60 12.29 -41.89
N THR A 198 11.69 13.14 -41.41
CA THR A 198 10.84 12.90 -40.25
C THR A 198 9.73 11.91 -40.62
N ALA A 199 9.31 11.07 -39.68
CA ALA A 199 8.11 10.27 -39.88
C ALA A 199 6.91 11.20 -40.10
N THR A 200 6.23 11.08 -41.23
CA THR A 200 5.05 11.88 -41.57
C THR A 200 3.91 11.60 -40.60
N GLY A 201 3.29 12.65 -40.04
CA GLY A 201 2.06 12.56 -39.26
C GLY A 201 2.21 12.50 -37.74
N LEU A 202 3.42 12.62 -37.19
CA LEU A 202 3.65 12.71 -35.74
C LEU A 202 4.07 14.12 -35.30
N PRO A 203 3.60 14.61 -34.13
CA PRO A 203 3.96 15.92 -33.61
C PRO A 203 5.47 16.10 -33.37
N PRO A 204 6.05 17.27 -33.74
CA PRO A 204 7.51 17.48 -33.68
C PRO A 204 8.08 17.65 -32.27
N TRP A 205 7.24 17.94 -31.26
CA TRP A 205 7.65 18.07 -29.85
C TRP A 205 7.81 16.73 -29.12
N MET A 206 7.31 15.64 -29.71
CA MET A 206 7.50 14.30 -29.15
C MET A 206 9.00 13.97 -29.12
N PRO A 207 9.56 13.58 -27.96
CA PRO A 207 10.99 13.28 -27.85
C PRO A 207 11.48 12.25 -28.87
N GLU A 208 10.63 11.29 -29.24
CA GLU A 208 10.95 10.20 -30.18
C GLU A 208 10.99 10.66 -31.66
N VAL A 209 10.38 11.81 -31.97
CA VAL A 209 10.13 12.28 -33.35
C VAL A 209 10.80 13.63 -33.62
N ARG A 210 11.50 14.23 -32.64
CA ARG A 210 12.17 15.53 -32.79
C ARG A 210 13.00 15.60 -34.07
N GLY A 211 12.51 16.37 -35.04
CA GLY A 211 13.01 16.42 -36.42
C GLY A 211 14.45 16.91 -36.60
N SER A 212 15.10 17.35 -35.52
CA SER A 212 16.54 17.62 -35.52
C SER A 212 17.42 16.36 -35.50
N HIS A 213 16.85 15.19 -35.21
CA HIS A 213 17.57 13.92 -35.15
C HIS A 213 17.31 13.12 -36.43
N GLY A 214 18.35 12.70 -37.13
CA GLY A 214 18.21 11.82 -38.29
C GLY A 214 17.76 10.39 -37.93
N GLN A 215 17.45 9.58 -38.93
CA GLN A 215 16.95 8.21 -38.76
C GLN A 215 17.90 7.32 -37.95
N LEU A 216 19.20 7.36 -38.26
CA LEU A 216 20.23 6.61 -37.54
C LEU A 216 20.31 7.06 -36.10
N ARG A 217 20.24 8.39 -35.89
CA ARG A 217 20.24 8.96 -34.57
C ARG A 217 19.06 8.47 -33.72
N ARG A 218 17.84 8.49 -34.27
CA ARG A 218 16.63 8.01 -33.59
C ARG A 218 16.74 6.53 -33.24
N PHE A 219 17.30 5.72 -34.13
CA PHE A 219 17.56 4.30 -33.86
C PHE A 219 18.52 4.11 -32.66
N LEU A 220 19.64 4.85 -32.63
CA LEU A 220 20.58 4.78 -31.51
C LEU A 220 19.98 5.32 -30.20
N ASP A 221 19.08 6.30 -30.28
CA ASP A 221 18.39 6.81 -29.09
C ASP A 221 17.51 5.74 -28.43
N VAL A 222 16.89 4.80 -29.18
CA VAL A 222 16.16 3.67 -28.57
C VAL A 222 17.08 2.78 -27.72
N VAL A 223 18.26 2.45 -28.25
CA VAL A 223 19.28 1.67 -27.53
C VAL A 223 19.81 2.48 -26.34
N GLY A 224 20.08 3.76 -26.57
CA GLY A 224 20.56 4.70 -25.56
C GLY A 224 19.60 4.85 -24.38
N CYS A 225 18.31 5.03 -24.64
CA CYS A 225 17.25 5.10 -23.63
C CYS A 225 17.18 3.81 -22.80
N THR A 226 17.33 2.65 -23.44
CA THR A 226 17.35 1.36 -22.73
C THR A 226 18.57 1.26 -21.79
N LEU A 227 19.76 1.66 -22.25
CA LEU A 227 20.96 1.71 -21.41
C LEU A 227 20.84 2.75 -20.29
N ASP A 228 20.25 3.92 -20.56
CA ASP A 228 19.97 4.97 -19.58
C ASP A 228 19.03 4.46 -18.49
N HIS A 229 18.01 3.69 -18.88
CA HIS A 229 17.08 3.06 -17.97
C HIS A 229 17.79 2.05 -17.04
N LEU A 230 18.59 1.14 -17.59
CA LEU A 230 19.38 0.17 -16.81
C LEU A 230 20.38 0.86 -15.88
N ARG A 231 21.14 1.83 -16.40
CA ARG A 231 22.11 2.60 -15.62
C ARG A 231 21.44 3.37 -14.49
N SER A 232 20.28 3.97 -14.75
CA SER A 232 19.52 4.68 -13.73
C SER A 232 19.06 3.72 -12.63
N ARG A 233 18.53 2.54 -12.97
CA ARG A 233 18.21 1.53 -11.94
C ARG A 233 19.44 1.14 -11.11
N GLY A 234 20.58 0.92 -11.76
CA GLY A 234 21.84 0.61 -11.07
C GLY A 234 22.32 1.71 -10.12
N VAL A 235 22.23 2.98 -10.54
CA VAL A 235 22.68 4.11 -9.71
C VAL A 235 21.80 4.31 -8.49
N HIS A 236 20.49 4.03 -8.55
CA HIS A 236 19.59 4.19 -7.41
C HIS A 236 19.53 2.97 -6.48
N LEU A 237 20.32 1.91 -6.75
CA LEU A 237 20.42 0.78 -5.82
C LEU A 237 20.96 1.21 -4.45
N ASP A 238 21.82 2.22 -4.42
CA ASP A 238 22.35 2.78 -3.19
C ASP A 238 21.26 3.37 -2.30
N ARG A 239 20.17 3.91 -2.86
CA ARG A 239 19.06 4.51 -2.09
C ARG A 239 18.03 3.52 -1.57
N LEU A 240 18.11 2.24 -1.96
CA LEU A 240 17.14 1.24 -1.52
C LEU A 240 17.14 1.01 0.00
N HIS A 241 18.22 1.36 0.72
CA HIS A 241 18.25 1.29 2.17
C HIS A 241 17.57 2.49 2.87
N THR A 242 17.29 3.57 2.16
CA THR A 242 16.67 4.77 2.73
C THR A 242 15.16 4.57 2.86
N LEU A 243 14.70 4.29 4.08
CA LEU A 243 13.30 3.96 4.37
C LEU A 243 12.28 5.06 4.06
N ASP A 244 12.65 6.32 3.86
CA ASP A 244 11.69 7.37 3.46
C ASP A 244 11.55 7.50 1.95
N ASP A 245 12.61 7.20 1.21
CA ASP A 245 12.71 7.48 -0.23
C ASP A 245 12.58 6.22 -1.08
N VAL A 246 12.58 5.04 -0.47
CA VAL A 246 12.43 3.77 -1.17
C VAL A 246 10.99 3.58 -1.65
N ASP A 247 10.80 2.99 -2.83
CA ASP A 247 9.50 2.51 -3.30
C ASP A 247 8.88 1.56 -2.27
N ALA A 248 7.61 1.81 -1.91
CA ALA A 248 6.94 1.05 -0.84
C ALA A 248 6.85 -0.46 -1.13
N ARG A 249 6.94 -0.85 -2.41
CA ARG A 249 6.98 -2.27 -2.81
C ARG A 249 8.17 -3.04 -2.25
N PHE A 250 9.25 -2.36 -1.86
CA PHE A 250 10.43 -2.99 -1.28
C PHE A 250 10.39 -3.04 0.27
N LEU A 251 9.34 -2.49 0.91
CA LEU A 251 9.24 -2.51 2.37
C LEU A 251 9.16 -3.93 2.94
N PRO A 252 8.44 -4.90 2.35
CA PRO A 252 8.43 -6.27 2.84
C PRO A 252 9.83 -6.91 2.83
N GLU A 253 10.60 -6.67 1.77
CA GLU A 253 11.97 -7.18 1.64
C GLU A 253 12.89 -6.53 2.67
N LEU A 254 12.79 -5.20 2.86
CA LEU A 254 13.56 -4.50 3.89
C LEU A 254 13.19 -4.95 5.31
N ALA A 255 11.91 -5.21 5.57
CA ALA A 255 11.45 -5.78 6.83
C ALA A 255 12.04 -7.18 7.05
N SER A 256 12.02 -8.02 6.01
CA SER A 256 12.57 -9.38 6.06
C SER A 256 14.07 -9.42 6.38
N TRP A 257 14.84 -8.42 5.95
CA TRP A 257 16.28 -8.32 6.27
C TRP A 257 16.55 -8.10 7.75
N VAL A 258 15.61 -7.45 8.46
CA VAL A 258 15.67 -7.25 9.91
C VAL A 258 14.94 -8.38 10.66
N GLY A 259 14.35 -9.33 9.93
CA GLY A 259 13.51 -10.39 10.48
C GLY A 259 12.12 -9.92 10.92
N TRP A 260 11.72 -8.69 10.57
CA TRP A 260 10.44 -8.09 10.95
C TRP A 260 9.32 -8.57 10.03
N ASP A 261 8.27 -9.14 10.62
CA ASP A 261 7.06 -9.55 9.89
C ASP A 261 6.16 -8.32 9.67
N LEU A 262 6.13 -7.78 8.46
CA LEU A 262 5.46 -6.53 8.14
C LEU A 262 3.96 -6.73 7.86
N ALA A 263 3.12 -5.96 8.57
CA ALA A 263 1.68 -5.93 8.32
C ALA A 263 1.37 -5.11 7.04
N ILE A 264 1.28 -5.79 5.89
CA ILE A 264 1.07 -5.17 4.58
C ILE A 264 -0.29 -4.50 4.39
N ASP A 265 -1.25 -4.83 5.24
CA ASP A 265 -2.60 -4.26 5.27
C ASP A 265 -2.66 -2.85 5.89
N ARG A 266 -1.63 -2.46 6.65
CA ARG A 266 -1.53 -1.15 7.27
C ARG A 266 -1.15 -0.06 6.27
N PRO A 267 -1.45 1.23 6.54
CA PRO A 267 -0.96 2.34 5.72
C PRO A 267 0.57 2.33 5.58
N ILE A 268 1.07 2.70 4.40
CA ILE A 268 2.52 2.73 4.09
C ILE A 268 3.34 3.55 5.11
N PRO A 269 2.89 4.72 5.60
CA PRO A 269 3.64 5.45 6.63
C PRO A 269 3.86 4.64 7.90
N GLN A 270 2.84 3.88 8.32
CA GLN A 270 2.92 2.99 9.48
C GLN A 270 3.89 1.83 9.21
N GLN A 271 3.85 1.24 8.01
CA GLN A 271 4.81 0.21 7.60
C GLN A 271 6.26 0.72 7.66
N ARG A 272 6.53 1.93 7.13
CA ARG A 272 7.86 2.57 7.21
C ARG A 272 8.30 2.80 8.64
N HIS A 273 7.39 3.28 9.49
CA HIS A 273 7.65 3.48 10.91
C HIS A 273 8.01 2.16 11.62
N GLU A 274 7.28 1.09 11.35
CA GLU A 274 7.59 -0.24 11.90
C GLU A 274 8.99 -0.71 11.52
N VAL A 275 9.34 -0.69 10.22
CA VAL A 275 10.67 -1.13 9.76
C VAL A 275 11.77 -0.26 10.36
N ARG A 276 11.57 1.06 10.44
CA ARG A 276 12.52 2.00 11.05
C ARG A 276 12.78 1.69 12.52
N HIS A 277 11.73 1.34 13.25
CA HIS A 277 11.79 1.13 14.70
C HIS A 277 11.86 -0.35 15.11
N ALA A 278 11.98 -1.28 14.15
CA ALA A 278 11.98 -2.72 14.38
C ALA A 278 12.99 -3.16 15.46
N ALA A 279 14.24 -2.68 15.41
CA ALA A 279 15.25 -3.01 16.41
C ALA A 279 14.85 -2.57 17.84
N ARG A 280 14.24 -1.40 17.97
CA ARG A 280 13.73 -0.90 19.26
C ARG A 280 12.53 -1.72 19.72
N LEU A 281 11.62 -2.06 18.81
CA LEU A 281 10.46 -2.90 19.10
C LEU A 281 10.91 -4.29 19.59
N TYR A 282 11.90 -4.91 18.94
CA TYR A 282 12.49 -6.16 19.40
C TYR A 282 13.10 -6.06 20.78
N SER A 283 13.78 -4.96 21.10
CA SER A 283 14.38 -4.77 22.43
C SER A 283 13.36 -4.65 23.57
N MET A 284 12.11 -4.32 23.25
CA MET A 284 11.02 -4.20 24.23
C MET A 284 10.22 -5.50 24.38
N THR A 285 10.46 -6.50 23.53
CA THR A 285 9.82 -7.82 23.61
C THR A 285 10.05 -8.44 24.99
N GLY A 286 8.99 -8.96 25.61
CA GLY A 286 9.03 -9.52 26.96
C GLY A 286 9.04 -8.51 28.11
N THR A 287 8.85 -7.22 27.82
CA THR A 287 8.62 -6.18 28.83
C THR A 287 7.14 -5.78 28.85
N LEU A 288 6.64 -5.25 29.98
CA LEU A 288 5.24 -4.78 30.05
C LEU A 288 4.89 -3.72 28.99
N PRO A 289 5.75 -2.71 28.71
CA PRO A 289 5.51 -1.78 27.61
C PRO A 289 5.51 -2.48 26.25
N GLY A 290 6.36 -3.50 26.07
CA GLY A 290 6.36 -4.33 24.87
C GLY A 290 5.03 -5.06 24.65
N CYS A 291 4.49 -5.70 25.69
CA CYS A 291 3.18 -6.35 25.62
C CYS A 291 2.08 -5.39 25.16
N ALA A 292 2.12 -4.14 25.64
CA ALA A 292 1.15 -3.13 25.24
C ALA A 292 1.24 -2.80 23.75
N ILE A 293 2.46 -2.53 23.27
CA ILE A 293 2.74 -2.19 21.87
C ILE A 293 2.38 -3.34 20.93
N TRP A 294 2.72 -4.57 21.29
CA TRP A 294 2.43 -5.75 20.47
C TRP A 294 0.94 -6.05 20.38
N THR A 295 0.19 -5.83 21.47
CA THR A 295 -1.27 -5.96 21.46
C THR A 295 -1.90 -4.92 20.53
N GLU A 296 -1.53 -3.64 20.66
CA GLU A 296 -2.03 -2.57 19.78
C GLU A 296 -1.67 -2.86 18.31
N ARG A 297 -0.49 -3.40 18.04
CA ARG A 297 -0.08 -3.78 16.69
C ARG A 297 -0.94 -4.92 16.10
N LEU A 298 -1.12 -6.01 16.84
CA LEU A 298 -1.77 -7.23 16.36
C LEU A 298 -3.28 -7.07 16.21
N VAL A 299 -3.93 -6.37 17.14
CA VAL A 299 -5.40 -6.29 17.21
C VAL A 299 -5.96 -4.87 17.20
N GLY A 300 -5.13 -3.84 17.35
CA GLY A 300 -5.57 -2.43 17.38
C GLY A 300 -6.00 -1.92 18.76
N TRP A 301 -6.14 -2.79 19.75
CA TRP A 301 -6.57 -2.40 21.09
C TRP A 301 -5.41 -1.84 21.91
N ARG A 302 -5.68 -0.83 22.75
CA ARG A 302 -4.70 -0.28 23.70
C ARG A 302 -4.88 -0.94 25.06
N PRO A 303 -4.03 -1.91 25.44
CA PRO A 303 -4.22 -2.60 26.70
C PRO A 303 -3.70 -1.79 27.89
N ALA A 304 -4.31 -2.00 29.05
CA ALA A 304 -3.61 -1.84 30.31
C ALA A 304 -2.93 -3.18 30.66
N VAL A 305 -1.60 -3.15 30.83
CA VAL A 305 -0.81 -4.36 31.10
C VAL A 305 -0.47 -4.40 32.58
N HIS A 306 -0.85 -5.48 33.25
CA HIS A 306 -0.57 -5.66 34.67
C HIS A 306 0.15 -7.00 34.91
N GLU A 307 1.20 -6.96 35.73
CA GLU A 307 1.76 -8.18 36.33
C GLU A 307 0.80 -8.69 37.39
N PHE A 308 0.49 -9.98 37.34
CA PHE A 308 -0.34 -10.57 38.39
C PHE A 308 0.48 -10.75 39.65
N TRP A 309 -0.06 -10.24 40.76
CA TRP A 309 0.46 -10.58 42.07
C TRP A 309 -0.06 -11.96 42.50
N PRO A 310 0.76 -12.75 43.21
CA PRO A 310 0.28 -13.99 43.80
C PRO A 310 -0.91 -13.68 44.71
N ASN A 311 -2.01 -14.37 44.45
CA ASN A 311 -3.26 -14.18 45.18
C ASN A 311 -3.05 -14.53 46.67
N VAL A 312 -3.10 -13.55 47.58
CA VAL A 312 -2.93 -13.80 49.03
C VAL A 312 -4.25 -14.23 49.69
N PHE A 313 -5.28 -14.57 48.90
CA PHE A 313 -6.50 -15.16 49.44
C PHE A 313 -6.20 -16.57 49.94
N PHE A 314 -5.97 -16.68 51.25
CA PHE A 314 -5.97 -17.94 51.96
C PHE A 314 -7.41 -18.47 51.98
N THR A 315 -7.70 -19.49 51.16
CA THR A 315 -8.79 -20.40 51.52
C THR A 315 -8.40 -21.00 52.85
N ASN A 316 -9.26 -20.90 53.87
CA ASN A 316 -9.01 -21.49 55.20
C ASN A 316 -9.17 -23.02 55.17
N HIS A 317 -8.74 -23.64 54.07
CA HIS A 317 -8.71 -25.07 53.90
C HIS A 317 -7.37 -25.56 54.48
N VAL A 318 -7.42 -26.57 55.31
CA VAL A 318 -6.27 -26.99 56.14
C VAL A 318 -5.42 -28.04 55.41
N GLY A 319 -5.83 -28.42 54.18
CA GLY A 319 -5.25 -29.48 53.38
C GLY A 319 -5.56 -30.86 53.96
N ASP A 320 -5.65 -31.87 53.09
CA ASP A 320 -5.69 -33.27 53.50
C ASP A 320 -4.29 -33.86 53.50
N ALA A 321 -3.74 -34.09 54.69
CA ALA A 321 -2.40 -34.67 54.87
C ALA A 321 -2.25 -36.09 54.28
N THR A 322 -3.34 -36.73 53.86
CA THR A 322 -3.32 -38.03 53.18
C THR A 322 -3.08 -37.93 51.67
N VAL A 323 -3.20 -36.72 51.09
CA VAL A 323 -2.94 -36.44 49.67
C VAL A 323 -1.55 -35.81 49.53
N PRO A 324 -0.61 -36.44 48.80
CA PRO A 324 0.70 -35.85 48.55
C PRO A 324 0.53 -34.49 47.87
N LEU A 325 1.16 -33.45 48.45
CA LEU A 325 1.16 -32.05 47.96
C LEU A 325 -0.09 -31.22 48.24
N ASP A 326 -1.09 -31.73 48.98
CA ASP A 326 -2.23 -30.94 49.45
C ASP A 326 -1.88 -30.18 50.75
N ASN A 327 -1.68 -28.87 50.61
CA ASN A 327 -1.30 -27.96 51.68
C ASN A 327 -2.38 -26.90 51.97
N GLY A 328 -3.63 -27.13 51.52
CA GLY A 328 -4.80 -26.36 51.99
C GLY A 328 -5.02 -25.00 51.33
N SER A 329 -4.17 -24.55 50.43
CA SER A 329 -4.37 -23.29 49.71
C SER A 329 -4.71 -23.56 48.24
N PHE A 330 -5.96 -23.31 47.83
CA PHE A 330 -6.39 -23.35 46.43
C PHE A 330 -6.68 -21.94 45.92
N THR A 331 -6.39 -21.71 44.64
CA THR A 331 -6.86 -20.50 43.93
C THR A 331 -8.34 -20.61 43.61
N VAL A 332 -9.09 -19.51 43.74
CA VAL A 332 -10.50 -19.45 43.35
C VAL A 332 -10.60 -19.58 41.82
N ASP A 333 -11.43 -20.52 41.35
CA ASP A 333 -11.76 -20.72 39.93
C ASP A 333 -12.72 -19.62 39.45
N THR A 334 -12.29 -18.85 38.45
CA THR A 334 -13.05 -17.71 37.93
C THR A 334 -13.85 -18.01 36.67
N GLY A 335 -14.19 -19.28 36.39
CA GLY A 335 -15.39 -19.57 35.60
C GLY A 335 -16.68 -19.14 36.30
N ASP A 336 -16.61 -18.78 37.59
CA ASP A 336 -17.73 -18.34 38.43
C ASP A 336 -17.89 -16.81 38.42
N PRO A 337 -18.94 -16.26 37.77
CA PRO A 337 -19.19 -14.82 37.71
C PRO A 337 -19.48 -14.19 39.07
N ALA A 338 -19.88 -14.97 40.08
CA ALA A 338 -20.12 -14.45 41.44
C ALA A 338 -18.81 -14.18 42.21
N ALA A 339 -17.71 -14.84 41.86
CA ALA A 339 -16.39 -14.63 42.47
C ALA A 339 -15.60 -13.47 41.82
N LEU A 340 -16.02 -13.02 40.63
CA LEU A 340 -15.29 -12.10 39.73
C LEU A 340 -15.50 -10.60 39.99
N ALA A 341 -16.33 -10.20 40.96
CA ALA A 341 -16.59 -8.78 41.27
C ALA A 341 -15.40 -8.03 41.93
N LEU A 342 -14.16 -8.50 41.77
CA LEU A 342 -12.99 -8.13 42.59
C LEU A 342 -11.76 -7.66 41.80
N GLY A 343 -11.87 -7.39 40.50
CA GLY A 343 -10.74 -6.85 39.72
C GLY A 343 -11.19 -5.91 38.61
N THR A 344 -10.90 -4.62 38.78
CA THR A 344 -11.05 -3.58 37.76
C THR A 344 -9.68 -3.04 37.36
N ARG A 345 -9.56 -2.38 36.19
CA ARG A 345 -8.36 -1.62 35.78
C ARG A 345 -7.86 -0.62 36.84
N THR A 346 -8.72 -0.18 37.75
CA THR A 346 -8.37 0.77 38.80
C THR A 346 -7.70 0.14 40.02
N ASP A 347 -7.66 -1.18 40.11
CA ASP A 347 -7.05 -1.87 41.24
C ASP A 347 -5.53 -1.81 41.20
N THR A 348 -4.93 -1.53 42.36
CA THR A 348 -3.48 -1.44 42.54
C THR A 348 -2.80 -2.81 42.61
N ALA A 349 -3.57 -3.88 42.83
CA ALA A 349 -3.12 -5.27 42.78
C ALA A 349 -4.00 -6.03 41.78
N ALA A 350 -3.43 -6.38 40.62
CA ALA A 350 -4.07 -7.29 39.69
C ALA A 350 -3.83 -8.72 40.19
N TYR A 351 -4.90 -9.43 40.54
CA TYR A 351 -4.83 -10.78 41.08
C TYR A 351 -5.06 -11.81 39.96
N THR A 352 -4.22 -12.86 39.89
CA THR A 352 -4.39 -13.92 38.88
C THR A 352 -5.61 -14.78 39.19
N HIS A 353 -6.50 -14.87 38.21
CA HIS A 353 -7.77 -15.59 38.23
C HIS A 353 -7.65 -17.08 37.82
N ASP A 354 -6.45 -17.52 37.42
CA ASP A 354 -6.25 -18.81 36.75
C ASP A 354 -5.24 -19.68 37.51
N ALA A 355 -5.62 -20.93 37.79
CA ALA A 355 -4.86 -21.91 38.54
C ALA A 355 -3.84 -22.64 37.64
N SER A 356 -2.69 -23.01 38.18
CA SER A 356 -1.82 -24.04 37.60
C SER A 356 -2.62 -25.36 37.46
N PRO A 357 -2.27 -26.29 36.55
CA PRO A 357 -2.88 -27.62 36.47
C PRO A 357 -2.97 -28.35 37.83
N ASP A 358 -2.07 -28.02 38.76
CA ASP A 358 -2.03 -28.56 40.12
C ASP A 358 -2.93 -27.79 41.13
N GLY A 359 -3.77 -26.86 40.67
CA GLY A 359 -4.63 -26.02 41.53
C GLY A 359 -3.88 -24.91 42.30
N ARG A 360 -2.61 -24.67 41.95
CA ARG A 360 -1.68 -23.74 42.64
C ARG A 360 -1.53 -22.41 41.89
N TYR A 361 -0.91 -21.42 42.52
CA TYR A 361 -0.67 -20.10 41.91
C TYR A 361 0.14 -20.20 40.61
N ALA A 362 -0.41 -19.65 39.54
CA ALA A 362 0.31 -19.44 38.30
C ALA A 362 1.16 -18.17 38.40
N LEU A 363 2.48 -18.33 38.46
CA LEU A 363 3.46 -17.22 38.51
C LEU A 363 3.95 -16.80 37.12
N ASP A 364 3.47 -17.49 36.09
CA ASP A 364 3.89 -17.39 34.69
C ASP A 364 2.88 -16.60 33.84
N LYS A 365 2.20 -15.59 34.41
CA LYS A 365 1.08 -14.91 33.72
C LYS A 365 1.16 -13.38 33.77
N VAL A 366 0.71 -12.76 32.68
CA VAL A 366 0.55 -11.30 32.55
C VAL A 366 -0.87 -11.00 32.08
N GLY A 367 -1.52 -10.02 32.72
CA GLY A 367 -2.87 -9.59 32.39
C GLY A 367 -2.86 -8.50 31.31
N LEU A 368 -3.64 -8.71 30.25
CA LEU A 368 -3.92 -7.75 29.19
C LEU A 368 -5.39 -7.34 29.29
N PHE A 369 -5.64 -6.16 29.87
CA PHE A 369 -6.97 -5.58 29.99
C PHE A 369 -7.23 -4.73 28.77
N VAL A 370 -8.21 -5.11 27.95
CA VAL A 370 -8.48 -4.50 26.65
C VAL A 370 -9.93 -4.05 26.56
N THR A 371 -10.14 -2.88 25.96
CA THR A 371 -11.46 -2.35 25.63
C THR A 371 -11.61 -2.40 24.10
N PRO A 372 -12.52 -3.24 23.57
CA PRO A 372 -12.80 -3.29 22.13
C PRO A 372 -13.38 -1.96 21.61
N GLU A 373 -13.31 -1.74 20.31
CA GLU A 373 -13.97 -0.57 19.71
C GLU A 373 -15.49 -0.78 19.66
N PRO A 374 -16.33 0.24 19.93
CA PRO A 374 -17.80 0.10 19.95
C PRO A 374 -18.42 -0.40 18.63
N SER A 375 -17.70 -0.23 17.52
CA SER A 375 -18.11 -0.68 16.18
C SER A 375 -17.89 -2.19 15.95
N GLN A 376 -17.14 -2.88 16.81
CA GLN A 376 -16.77 -4.28 16.64
C GLN A 376 -17.87 -5.22 17.15
N THR A 377 -18.22 -6.20 16.33
CA THR A 377 -19.17 -7.26 16.70
C THR A 377 -18.53 -8.28 17.65
N ALA A 378 -19.33 -8.98 18.45
CA ALA A 378 -18.83 -10.01 19.37
C ALA A 378 -18.00 -11.11 18.67
N VAL A 379 -18.34 -11.45 17.42
CA VAL A 379 -17.60 -12.43 16.61
C VAL A 379 -16.22 -11.89 16.20
N GLU A 380 -16.13 -10.61 15.84
CA GLU A 380 -14.85 -9.95 15.53
C GLU A 380 -13.97 -9.83 16.77
N VAL A 381 -14.55 -9.47 17.91
CA VAL A 381 -13.83 -9.38 19.19
C VAL A 381 -13.23 -10.74 19.57
N ASP A 382 -13.98 -11.83 19.46
CA ASP A 382 -13.46 -13.16 19.77
C ASP A 382 -12.39 -13.63 18.76
N ALA A 383 -12.53 -13.26 17.48
CA ALA A 383 -11.50 -13.53 16.47
C ALA A 383 -10.19 -12.77 16.75
N LEU A 384 -10.27 -11.50 17.14
CA LEU A 384 -9.13 -10.67 17.54
C LEU A 384 -8.47 -11.22 18.82
N ARG A 385 -9.27 -11.61 19.81
CA ARG A 385 -8.78 -12.26 21.03
C ARG A 385 -7.99 -13.54 20.71
N ARG A 386 -8.54 -14.42 19.87
CA ARG A 386 -7.84 -15.65 19.43
C ARG A 386 -6.54 -15.32 18.71
N ARG A 387 -6.55 -14.36 17.79
CA ARG A 387 -5.34 -13.88 17.10
C ARG A 387 -4.26 -13.42 18.09
N LEU A 388 -4.63 -12.71 19.15
CA LEU A 388 -3.68 -12.26 20.17
C LEU A 388 -3.05 -13.44 20.94
N LEU A 389 -3.87 -14.40 21.36
CA LEU A 389 -3.44 -15.58 22.12
C LEU A 389 -2.54 -16.51 21.27
N ASP A 390 -2.89 -16.74 20.01
CA ASP A 390 -2.09 -17.55 19.08
C ASP A 390 -0.69 -16.95 18.84
N ASN A 391 -0.60 -15.62 18.90
CA ASN A 391 0.64 -14.86 18.67
C ASN A 391 1.35 -14.42 19.96
N GLN A 392 0.97 -14.94 21.12
CA GLN A 392 1.58 -14.53 22.40
C GLN A 392 3.10 -14.80 22.46
N HIS A 393 3.56 -15.84 21.76
CA HIS A 393 4.97 -16.21 21.64
C HIS A 393 5.85 -15.15 20.94
N VAL A 394 5.23 -14.21 20.22
CA VAL A 394 5.93 -13.12 19.53
C VAL A 394 6.39 -12.06 20.53
N PHE A 395 5.67 -11.87 21.64
CA PHE A 395 5.90 -10.76 22.56
C PHE A 395 6.09 -11.13 24.02
N LEU A 396 5.75 -12.35 24.41
CA LEU A 396 6.03 -12.89 25.74
C LEU A 396 7.17 -13.90 25.72
N PRO A 397 7.96 -13.99 26.80
CA PRO A 397 8.89 -15.09 27.01
C PRO A 397 8.17 -16.43 26.98
N ALA A 398 8.86 -17.50 26.56
CA ALA A 398 8.26 -18.85 26.45
C ALA A 398 7.68 -19.39 27.77
N ASN A 399 8.14 -18.86 28.90
CA ASN A 399 7.68 -19.22 30.25
C ASN A 399 6.61 -18.26 30.80
N VAL A 400 6.01 -17.40 29.98
CA VAL A 400 4.96 -16.46 30.39
C VAL A 400 3.79 -16.55 29.42
N ARG A 401 2.56 -16.54 29.95
CA ARG A 401 1.31 -16.64 29.21
C ARG A 401 0.47 -15.39 29.37
N ALA A 402 -0.21 -14.98 28.31
CA ALA A 402 -1.14 -13.86 28.35
C ALA A 402 -2.52 -14.31 28.86
N VAL A 403 -3.11 -13.52 29.76
CA VAL A 403 -4.54 -13.60 30.08
C VAL A 403 -5.20 -12.34 29.53
N VAL A 404 -6.12 -12.52 28.58
CA VAL A 404 -6.83 -11.40 27.94
C VAL A 404 -8.18 -11.21 28.62
N VAL A 405 -8.36 -10.06 29.24
CA VAL A 405 -9.60 -9.63 29.91
C VAL A 405 -10.24 -8.54 29.05
N ILE A 406 -11.43 -8.83 28.53
CA ILE A 406 -12.23 -7.86 27.77
C ILE A 406 -13.08 -7.09 28.79
N GLU A 407 -12.81 -5.79 28.91
CA GLU A 407 -13.63 -4.90 29.73
C GLU A 407 -14.82 -4.46 28.89
N ALA A 408 -16.04 -4.72 29.39
CA ALA A 408 -17.22 -4.05 28.87
C ALA A 408 -17.17 -2.59 29.31
N ASP A 409 -17.44 -1.64 28.42
CA ASP A 409 -17.71 -0.26 28.84
C ASP A 409 -18.88 -0.33 29.84
N ASP A 410 -18.65 0.21 31.04
CA ASP A 410 -19.55 0.16 32.20
C ASP A 410 -20.92 0.86 31.98
N ASP A 411 -21.26 1.27 30.76
CA ASP A 411 -22.47 2.02 30.43
C ASP A 411 -23.58 1.24 29.70
N GLU A 412 -23.38 0.00 29.27
CA GLU A 412 -24.50 -0.85 28.81
C GLU A 412 -24.40 -2.28 29.34
N VAL A 413 -25.19 -2.54 30.38
CA VAL A 413 -25.59 -3.89 30.80
C VAL A 413 -26.38 -4.51 29.66
N HIS A 414 -25.67 -5.11 28.71
CA HIS A 414 -26.24 -6.12 27.83
C HIS A 414 -26.08 -7.47 28.51
N GLU A 415 -27.17 -7.91 29.17
CA GLU A 415 -27.40 -9.33 29.43
C GLU A 415 -27.17 -10.13 28.14
N GLU A 416 -26.45 -11.24 28.26
CA GLU A 416 -26.02 -12.16 27.19
C GLU A 416 -24.77 -11.79 26.37
N VAL A 417 -23.60 -11.72 27.02
CA VAL A 417 -22.39 -12.33 26.44
C VAL A 417 -21.65 -13.13 27.50
N VAL A 418 -22.09 -14.37 27.73
CA VAL A 418 -21.26 -15.38 28.41
C VAL A 418 -20.12 -15.74 27.44
N VAL A 419 -19.00 -15.03 27.53
CA VAL A 419 -17.79 -15.36 26.78
C VAL A 419 -17.23 -16.64 27.38
N ALA A 420 -17.40 -17.75 26.66
CA ALA A 420 -16.73 -19.00 26.95
C ALA A 420 -15.20 -18.78 26.97
N VAL A 421 -14.60 -19.01 28.13
CA VAL A 421 -13.14 -19.18 28.27
C VAL A 421 -12.87 -20.67 28.08
N THR A 422 -12.44 -21.05 26.88
CA THR A 422 -11.99 -22.42 26.62
C THR A 422 -10.57 -22.57 27.17
N SER A 423 -10.42 -23.48 28.12
CA SER A 423 -9.12 -24.03 28.49
C SER A 423 -8.59 -24.77 27.27
N SER A 424 -7.48 -24.31 26.68
CA SER A 424 -6.71 -25.15 25.75
C SER A 424 -6.04 -26.25 26.57
N THR A 425 -6.81 -27.28 26.89
CA THR A 425 -6.26 -28.57 27.29
C THR A 425 -5.96 -29.32 26.00
N ASP A 426 -4.97 -28.87 25.24
CA ASP A 426 -4.38 -29.70 24.19
C ASP A 426 -3.04 -30.21 24.70
N GLN A 427 -2.97 -31.54 24.68
CA GLN A 427 -1.94 -32.40 25.23
C GLN A 427 -0.63 -32.24 24.43
N ILE A 428 0.49 -32.20 25.16
CA ILE A 428 1.74 -32.85 24.72
C ILE A 428 1.89 -34.11 25.56
#